data_AF-A0A535DC59-F1
#
_entry.id   AF-A0A535DC59-F1
#
_cell.length_a   1.000
_cell.length_b   1.000
_cell.length_c   1.000
_cell.angle_alpha   90.00
_cell.angle_beta   90.00
_cell.angle_gamma   90.00
#
_symmetry.space_group_name_H-M   'P 1'
#
loop_
_entity.id
_entity.type
_entity.pdbx_description
1 polymer ?
#
loop_
_entity_poly.entity_id
_entity_poly.type
_entity_poly.pdbx_seq_one_letter_code
_entity_poly.pdbx_strand_id
1 'polypeptide(L)'
;MPQMTRAHVFSDIRGYGRIVEERGDEGSAKILRAYARIVHAALPKRGVVAEQTADTFYFVFSSVPEAVRTTVAIADGIARYNRTHPDLGLPVSFGIDAGQTIRHGGGHAGAAPVVASRLTRRALPGQVLVSEAVAALLRTTKVPLRDLGVSRLPDGQTMHIYEARAPDGTDGRPGLERFLATVLFTDIVRSTATATGRGERGWKDLFERHHQIVREQLRRFGGMEVDTAGDGFYATIDTPTRAVACAQSIRSSPERLAASRSSSARGSRISAAPARSSSRKRSRM
;
A
#
# COMPACT_ATOMS: atom_id res chain seq x y z
N MET A 1 -15.55 4.00 -3.27
CA MET A 1 -15.04 3.49 -1.98
C MET A 1 -13.52 3.51 -2.02
N PRO A 2 -12.81 4.10 -1.04
CA PRO A 2 -11.35 4.18 -1.09
C PRO A 2 -10.73 2.78 -0.93
N GLN A 3 -9.91 2.39 -1.90
CA GLN A 3 -9.03 1.22 -1.75
C GLN A 3 -7.95 1.59 -0.74
N MET A 4 -7.98 1.01 0.45
CA MET A 4 -6.96 1.23 1.47
C MET A 4 -6.07 -0.01 1.58
N THR A 5 -4.77 0.20 1.79
CA THR A 5 -3.88 -0.89 2.14
C THR A 5 -4.20 -1.36 3.56
N ARG A 6 -4.54 -2.65 3.70
CA ARG A 6 -4.83 -3.28 5.00
C ARG A 6 -3.97 -4.53 5.15
N ALA A 7 -3.70 -4.90 6.40
CA ALA A 7 -3.08 -6.17 6.71
C ALA A 7 -4.17 -7.22 6.94
N HIS A 8 -4.01 -8.38 6.35
CA HIS A 8 -4.92 -9.51 6.43
C HIS A 8 -4.19 -10.66 7.11
N VAL A 9 -4.76 -11.15 8.21
CA VAL A 9 -4.21 -12.26 8.98
C VAL A 9 -5.20 -13.40 8.93
N PHE A 10 -4.75 -14.57 8.53
CA PHE A 10 -5.51 -15.82 8.68
C PHE A 10 -4.83 -16.69 9.72
N SER A 11 -5.64 -17.36 10.51
CA SER A 11 -5.20 -18.42 11.42
C SER A 11 -5.95 -19.71 11.13
N ASP A 12 -5.31 -20.84 11.41
CA ASP A 12 -5.90 -22.16 11.18
C ASP A 12 -5.45 -23.13 12.27
N ILE A 13 -6.38 -23.91 12.82
CA ILE A 13 -6.08 -25.01 13.75
C ILE A 13 -5.71 -26.23 12.90
N ARG A 14 -4.42 -26.56 12.87
CA ARG A 14 -3.91 -27.64 12.02
C ARG A 14 -4.50 -28.99 12.46
N GLY A 15 -5.17 -29.64 11.52
CA GLY A 15 -5.76 -30.96 11.74
C GLY A 15 -7.04 -30.95 12.57
N TYR A 16 -7.79 -29.84 12.59
CA TYR A 16 -9.02 -29.69 13.39
C TYR A 16 -10.04 -30.83 13.16
N GLY A 17 -10.25 -31.29 11.92
CA GLY A 17 -11.15 -32.43 11.65
C GLY A 17 -10.77 -33.70 12.43
N ARG A 18 -9.48 -34.04 12.45
CA ARG A 18 -8.97 -35.18 13.23
C ARG A 18 -9.14 -34.96 14.74
N ILE A 19 -8.99 -33.73 15.22
CA ILE A 19 -9.22 -33.38 16.63
C ILE A 19 -10.68 -33.65 17.02
N VAL A 20 -11.63 -33.31 16.14
CA VAL A 20 -13.06 -33.59 16.35
C VAL A 20 -13.32 -35.10 16.41
N GLU A 21 -12.75 -35.86 15.48
CA GLU A 21 -12.87 -37.33 15.45
C GLU A 21 -12.29 -38.00 16.70
N GLU A 22 -11.10 -37.58 17.13
CA GLU A 22 -10.37 -38.21 18.24
C GLU A 22 -10.92 -37.81 19.63
N ARG A 23 -11.44 -36.59 19.77
CA ARG A 23 -11.77 -35.98 21.09
C ARG A 23 -13.25 -35.65 21.28
N GLY A 24 -14.05 -35.80 20.23
CA GLY A 24 -15.46 -35.42 20.21
C GLY A 24 -15.69 -33.91 20.37
N ASP A 25 -16.97 -33.55 20.42
CA ASP A 25 -17.41 -32.16 20.45
C ASP A 25 -16.93 -31.42 21.70
N GLU A 26 -16.96 -32.07 22.87
CA GLU A 26 -16.55 -31.43 24.12
C GLU A 26 -15.05 -31.11 24.13
N GLY A 27 -14.21 -32.03 23.64
CA GLY A 27 -12.77 -31.84 23.53
C GLY A 27 -12.41 -30.72 22.54
N SER A 28 -13.08 -30.70 21.39
CA SER A 28 -12.90 -29.67 20.36
C SER A 28 -13.36 -28.30 20.85
N ALA A 29 -14.48 -28.25 21.60
CA ALA A 29 -14.96 -27.02 22.20
C ALA A 29 -13.99 -26.47 23.27
N LYS A 30 -13.27 -27.32 24.01
CA LYS A 30 -12.20 -26.89 24.93
C LYS A 30 -11.06 -26.19 24.18
N ILE A 31 -10.66 -26.73 23.04
CA ILE A 31 -9.63 -26.14 22.15
C ILE A 31 -10.10 -24.78 21.62
N LEU A 32 -11.31 -24.70 21.06
CA LEU A 32 -11.85 -23.45 20.54
C LEU A 32 -11.95 -22.37 21.62
N ARG A 33 -12.44 -22.72 22.83
CA ARG A 33 -12.50 -21.80 23.97
C ARG A 33 -11.12 -21.33 24.42
N ALA A 34 -10.14 -22.24 24.45
CA ALA A 34 -8.78 -21.89 24.82
C ALA A 34 -8.15 -20.93 23.80
N TYR A 35 -8.32 -21.23 22.52
CA TYR A 35 -7.81 -20.40 21.45
C TYR A 35 -8.47 -19.02 21.42
N ALA A 36 -9.81 -18.94 21.47
CA ALA A 36 -10.54 -17.68 21.49
C ALA A 36 -10.12 -16.78 22.66
N ARG A 37 -9.89 -17.37 23.86
CA ARG A 37 -9.41 -16.60 25.02
C ARG A 37 -8.05 -15.95 24.78
N ILE A 38 -7.11 -16.69 24.17
CA ILE A 38 -5.77 -16.16 23.87
C ILE A 38 -5.86 -15.05 22.81
N VAL A 39 -6.67 -15.25 21.77
CA VAL A 39 -6.93 -14.26 20.73
C VAL A 39 -7.50 -12.97 21.35
N HIS A 40 -8.60 -13.08 22.09
CA HIS A 40 -9.26 -11.91 22.68
C HIS A 40 -8.38 -11.16 23.68
N ALA A 41 -7.51 -11.85 24.41
CA ALA A 41 -6.56 -11.21 25.32
C ALA A 41 -5.49 -10.38 24.60
N ALA A 42 -5.14 -10.72 23.35
CA ALA A 42 -4.09 -10.05 22.58
C ALA A 42 -4.63 -8.98 21.62
N LEU A 43 -5.91 -9.05 21.22
CA LEU A 43 -6.47 -8.13 20.23
C LEU A 43 -6.49 -6.67 20.73
N PRO A 44 -6.11 -5.69 19.89
CA PRO A 44 -6.25 -4.29 20.23
C PRO A 44 -7.73 -3.88 20.28
N LYS A 45 -8.04 -2.84 21.06
CA LYS A 45 -9.43 -2.34 21.23
C LYS A 45 -10.02 -1.69 19.97
N ARG A 46 -9.17 -1.23 19.04
CA ARG A 46 -9.55 -0.50 17.82
C ARG A 46 -8.60 -0.89 16.69
N GLY A 47 -8.95 -0.54 15.45
CA GLY A 47 -8.08 -0.74 14.28
C GLY A 47 -8.04 -2.17 13.74
N VAL A 48 -8.75 -3.11 14.38
CA VAL A 48 -8.90 -4.50 13.95
C VAL A 48 -10.38 -4.85 13.76
N VAL A 49 -10.67 -5.56 12.67
CA VAL A 49 -11.91 -6.32 12.50
C VAL A 49 -11.53 -7.79 12.66
N ALA A 50 -12.25 -8.51 13.52
CA ALA A 50 -12.04 -9.92 13.77
C ALA A 50 -13.30 -10.70 13.42
N GLU A 51 -13.18 -11.66 12.51
CA GLU A 51 -14.22 -12.59 12.13
C GLU A 51 -13.75 -14.00 12.50
N GLN A 52 -14.61 -14.79 13.12
CA GLN A 52 -14.34 -16.18 13.43
C GLN A 52 -15.33 -17.06 12.66
N THR A 53 -14.80 -18.04 11.94
CA THR A 53 -15.57 -19.07 11.26
C THR A 53 -15.01 -20.42 11.65
N ALA A 54 -15.74 -21.15 12.50
CA ALA A 54 -15.32 -22.43 13.04
C ALA A 54 -13.91 -22.37 13.70
N ASP A 55 -12.93 -23.05 13.12
CA ASP A 55 -11.54 -23.17 13.55
C ASP A 55 -10.61 -22.08 13.02
N THR A 56 -11.12 -21.22 12.13
CA THR A 56 -10.37 -20.14 11.50
C THR A 56 -10.75 -18.80 12.12
N PHE A 57 -9.75 -18.01 12.54
CA PHE A 57 -9.93 -16.57 12.67
C PHE A 57 -9.34 -15.84 11.48
N TYR A 58 -10.07 -14.84 11.02
CA TYR A 58 -9.67 -13.86 10.05
C TYR A 58 -9.64 -12.47 10.69
N PHE A 59 -8.50 -11.80 10.59
CA PHE A 59 -8.32 -10.45 11.11
C PHE A 59 -7.94 -9.47 10.01
N VAL A 60 -8.49 -8.27 10.08
CA VAL A 60 -8.16 -7.17 9.17
C VAL A 60 -7.73 -5.95 9.98
N PHE A 61 -6.46 -5.58 9.83
CA PHE A 61 -5.87 -4.44 10.51
C PHE A 61 -5.66 -3.26 9.57
N SER A 62 -5.81 -2.05 10.08
CA SER A 62 -5.37 -0.82 9.40
C SER A 62 -3.85 -0.61 9.44
N SER A 63 -3.13 -1.34 10.31
CA SER A 63 -1.69 -1.20 10.52
C SER A 63 -0.98 -2.55 10.39
N VAL A 64 -0.05 -2.65 9.44
CA VAL A 64 0.78 -3.85 9.23
C VAL A 64 1.65 -4.17 10.45
N PRO A 65 2.37 -3.20 11.07
CA PRO A 65 3.13 -3.48 12.27
C PRO A 65 2.27 -3.96 13.46
N GLU A 66 1.06 -3.43 13.62
CA GLU A 66 0.15 -3.86 14.69
C GLU A 66 -0.38 -5.27 14.44
N ALA A 67 -0.75 -5.58 13.20
CA ALA A 67 -1.15 -6.93 12.80
C ALA A 67 -0.10 -7.96 13.20
N VAL A 68 1.15 -7.72 12.79
CA VAL A 68 2.24 -8.67 13.01
C VAL A 68 2.57 -8.79 14.50
N ARG A 69 2.64 -7.68 15.24
CA ARG A 69 2.86 -7.73 16.71
C ARG A 69 1.74 -8.49 17.42
N THR A 70 0.48 -8.23 17.05
CA THR A 70 -0.68 -8.90 17.65
C THR A 70 -0.65 -10.39 17.36
N THR A 71 -0.41 -10.79 16.11
CA THR A 71 -0.32 -12.20 15.72
C THR A 71 0.83 -12.92 16.40
N VAL A 72 2.00 -12.27 16.51
CA VAL A 72 3.13 -12.80 17.28
C VAL A 72 2.77 -12.97 18.76
N ALA A 73 2.09 -12.00 19.38
CA ALA A 73 1.64 -12.11 20.77
C ALA A 73 0.63 -13.26 20.98
N ILE A 74 -0.26 -13.51 20.00
CA ILE A 74 -1.18 -14.66 20.00
C ILE A 74 -0.38 -15.97 19.92
N ALA A 75 0.54 -16.09 18.95
CA ALA A 75 1.38 -17.29 18.78
C ALA A 75 2.21 -17.59 20.04
N ASP A 76 2.74 -16.55 20.69
CA ASP A 76 3.50 -16.65 21.92
C ASP A 76 2.61 -17.06 23.12
N GLY A 77 1.38 -16.55 23.18
CA GLY A 77 0.36 -17.00 24.14
C GLY A 77 -0.02 -18.47 23.96
N ILE A 78 -0.11 -18.93 22.71
CA ILE A 78 -0.35 -20.34 22.37
C ILE A 78 0.84 -21.20 22.79
N ALA A 79 2.08 -20.76 22.54
CA ALA A 79 3.27 -21.47 22.99
C ALA A 79 3.32 -21.59 24.52
N ARG A 80 2.94 -20.54 25.26
CA ARG A 80 2.79 -20.59 26.73
C ARG A 80 1.71 -21.59 27.16
N TYR A 81 0.56 -21.58 26.50
CA TYR A 81 -0.53 -22.51 26.79
C TYR A 81 -0.12 -23.98 26.56
N ASN A 82 0.53 -24.26 25.44
CA ASN A 82 0.94 -25.62 25.06
C ASN A 82 1.93 -26.22 26.06
N ARG A 83 2.83 -25.40 26.64
CA ARG A 83 3.77 -25.87 27.67
C ARG A 83 3.07 -26.38 28.93
N THR A 84 1.90 -25.85 29.27
CA THR A 84 1.14 -26.25 30.47
C THR A 84 0.01 -27.23 30.16
N HIS A 85 -0.26 -27.51 28.88
CA HIS A 85 -1.34 -28.39 28.42
C HIS A 85 -0.84 -29.33 27.30
N PRO A 86 0.16 -30.19 27.55
CA PRO A 86 0.78 -31.02 26.51
C PRO A 86 -0.21 -31.97 25.84
N ASP A 87 -1.21 -32.45 26.60
CA ASP A 87 -2.21 -33.40 26.09
C ASP A 87 -3.28 -32.73 25.22
N LEU A 88 -3.53 -31.42 25.41
CA LEU A 88 -4.49 -30.69 24.57
C LEU A 88 -3.79 -30.13 23.34
N GLY A 89 -2.79 -29.27 23.57
CA GLY A 89 -2.11 -28.52 22.54
C GLY A 89 -3.04 -27.63 21.69
N LEU A 90 -2.50 -26.54 21.18
CA LEU A 90 -3.16 -25.67 20.22
C LEU A 90 -2.26 -25.59 19.00
N PRO A 91 -2.46 -26.45 17.99
CA PRO A 91 -1.61 -26.48 16.80
C PRO A 91 -2.04 -25.39 15.81
N VAL A 92 -2.01 -24.13 16.22
CA VAL A 92 -2.48 -23.01 15.39
C VAL A 92 -1.35 -22.45 14.55
N SER A 93 -1.61 -22.17 13.29
CA SER A 93 -0.68 -21.55 12.35
C SER A 93 -1.21 -20.20 11.87
N PHE A 94 -0.32 -19.31 11.42
CA PHE A 94 -0.70 -17.97 10.98
C PHE A 94 -0.04 -17.56 9.66
N GLY A 95 -0.78 -16.78 8.86
CA GLY A 95 -0.31 -16.21 7.61
C GLY A 95 -0.77 -14.76 7.47
N ILE A 96 0.14 -13.87 7.07
CA ILE A 96 -0.10 -12.44 6.96
C ILE A 96 0.33 -11.92 5.58
N ASP A 97 -0.56 -11.20 4.92
CA ASP A 97 -0.23 -10.38 3.76
C ASP A 97 -0.88 -9.00 3.87
N ALA A 98 -0.38 -8.03 3.10
CA ALA A 98 -0.91 -6.67 3.09
C ALA A 98 -1.06 -6.15 1.67
N GLY A 99 -2.18 -5.48 1.41
CA GLY A 99 -2.46 -4.93 0.10
C GLY A 99 -3.75 -4.15 0.07
N GLN A 100 -4.04 -3.56 -1.10
CA GLN A 100 -5.30 -2.88 -1.34
C GLN A 100 -6.44 -3.90 -1.39
N THR A 101 -7.48 -3.69 -0.60
CA THR A 101 -8.67 -4.53 -0.62
C THR A 101 -9.95 -3.73 -0.81
N ILE A 102 -10.95 -4.42 -1.35
CA ILE A 102 -12.29 -3.89 -1.57
C ILE A 102 -13.19 -4.49 -0.51
N ARG A 103 -14.02 -3.65 0.13
CA ARG A 103 -15.10 -4.13 1.00
C ARG A 103 -16.32 -4.45 0.14
N HIS A 104 -16.84 -5.66 0.26
CA HIS A 104 -18.05 -6.10 -0.44
C HIS A 104 -18.87 -7.02 0.46
N GLY A 105 -20.16 -6.67 0.68
CA GLY A 105 -21.09 -7.52 1.43
C GLY A 105 -20.64 -7.88 2.85
N GLY A 106 -19.93 -6.99 3.54
CA GLY A 106 -19.38 -7.25 4.88
C GLY A 106 -17.96 -7.83 4.88
N GLY A 107 -17.56 -8.55 3.84
CA GLY A 107 -16.23 -9.15 3.71
C GLY A 107 -15.19 -8.29 2.98
N HIS A 108 -13.98 -8.82 2.87
CA HIS A 108 -12.85 -8.21 2.17
C HIS A 108 -12.41 -9.08 0.98
N ALA A 109 -12.30 -8.48 -0.20
CA ALA A 109 -11.84 -9.14 -1.42
C ALA A 109 -10.56 -8.50 -1.96
N GLY A 110 -9.67 -9.32 -2.50
CA GLY A 110 -8.41 -8.89 -3.14
C GLY A 110 -7.33 -9.97 -3.07
N ALA A 111 -6.16 -9.67 -3.64
CA ALA A 111 -5.03 -10.60 -3.62
C ALA A 111 -4.52 -10.87 -2.19
N ALA A 112 -4.48 -9.85 -1.34
CA ALA A 112 -3.92 -9.96 0.00
C ALA A 112 -4.57 -11.04 0.89
N PRO A 113 -5.92 -11.12 1.06
CA PRO A 113 -6.53 -12.19 1.83
C PRO A 113 -6.27 -13.59 1.23
N VAL A 114 -6.17 -13.71 -0.09
CA VAL A 114 -5.85 -14.98 -0.76
C VAL A 114 -4.42 -15.43 -0.44
N VAL A 115 -3.44 -14.53 -0.53
CA VAL A 115 -2.04 -14.80 -0.19
C VAL A 115 -1.90 -15.13 1.29
N ALA A 116 -2.52 -14.36 2.19
CA ALA A 116 -2.47 -14.60 3.63
C ALA A 116 -2.98 -16.01 3.99
N SER A 117 -4.12 -16.43 3.42
CA SER A 117 -4.65 -17.79 3.62
C SER A 117 -3.69 -18.89 3.14
N ARG A 118 -3.00 -18.67 2.01
CA ARG A 118 -2.00 -19.60 1.47
C ARG A 118 -0.77 -19.71 2.36
N LEU A 119 -0.32 -18.58 2.91
CA LEU A 119 0.76 -18.56 3.90
C LEU A 119 0.35 -19.34 5.16
N THR A 120 -0.87 -19.17 5.65
CA THR A 120 -1.39 -19.94 6.80
C THR A 120 -1.33 -21.44 6.54
N ARG A 121 -1.79 -21.90 5.38
CA ARG A 121 -1.75 -23.33 5.01
C ARG A 121 -0.33 -23.90 4.91
N ARG A 122 0.65 -23.05 4.62
CA ARG A 122 2.06 -23.41 4.51
C ARG A 122 2.80 -23.39 5.86
N ALA A 123 2.29 -22.61 6.81
CA ALA A 123 2.87 -22.40 8.12
C ALA A 123 2.78 -23.67 8.98
N LEU A 124 3.83 -23.91 9.76
CA LEU A 124 3.82 -24.94 10.80
C LEU A 124 3.01 -24.46 12.02
N PRO A 125 2.54 -25.37 12.89
CA PRO A 125 1.98 -24.98 14.19
C PRO A 125 2.92 -24.05 14.96
N GLY A 126 2.37 -22.94 15.47
CA GLY A 126 3.07 -21.87 16.16
C GLY A 126 3.76 -20.85 15.24
N GLN A 127 3.83 -21.10 13.93
CA GLN A 127 4.56 -20.25 13.00
C GLN A 127 3.70 -19.09 12.50
N VAL A 128 4.30 -17.90 12.44
CA VAL A 128 3.71 -16.70 11.83
C VAL A 128 4.45 -16.39 10.53
N LEU A 129 3.87 -16.80 9.40
CA LEU A 129 4.44 -16.50 8.09
C LEU A 129 3.91 -15.16 7.56
N VAL A 130 4.81 -14.37 6.98
CA VAL A 130 4.49 -13.08 6.35
C VAL A 130 5.04 -13.02 4.93
N SER A 131 4.33 -12.31 4.04
CA SER A 131 4.77 -12.07 2.66
C SER A 131 5.95 -11.09 2.59
N GLU A 132 6.60 -11.04 1.43
CA GLU A 132 7.59 -10.00 1.09
C GLU A 132 7.03 -8.58 1.22
N ALA A 133 5.78 -8.34 0.82
CA ALA A 133 5.13 -7.04 0.94
C ALA A 133 5.02 -6.60 2.41
N VAL A 134 4.65 -7.51 3.31
CA VAL A 134 4.62 -7.24 4.76
C VAL A 134 6.04 -6.99 5.28
N ALA A 135 7.02 -7.80 4.90
CA ALA A 135 8.40 -7.63 5.32
C ALA A 135 8.97 -6.26 4.90
N ALA A 136 8.68 -5.82 3.67
CA ALA A 136 9.08 -4.51 3.16
C ALA A 136 8.47 -3.36 3.98
N LEU A 137 7.23 -3.50 4.45
CA LEU A 137 6.54 -2.51 5.28
C LEU A 137 7.00 -2.50 6.75
N LEU A 138 7.68 -3.56 7.20
CA LEU A 138 8.21 -3.67 8.56
C LEU A 138 9.65 -3.16 8.73
N ARG A 139 10.35 -2.77 7.66
CA ARG A 139 11.79 -2.40 7.67
C ARG A 139 12.19 -1.35 8.71
N THR A 140 11.26 -0.49 9.12
CA THR A 140 11.50 0.60 10.10
C THR A 140 11.01 0.26 11.51
N THR A 141 10.56 -0.98 11.74
CA THR A 141 9.98 -1.47 12.99
C THR A 141 10.92 -2.44 13.69
N LYS A 142 10.71 -2.64 14.99
CA LYS A 142 11.51 -3.57 15.82
C LYS A 142 11.00 -5.02 15.77
N VAL A 143 10.19 -5.41 14.78
CA VAL A 143 9.68 -6.79 14.68
C VAL A 143 10.76 -7.66 14.04
N PRO A 144 11.32 -8.68 14.73
CA PRO A 144 12.28 -9.58 14.13
C PRO A 144 11.63 -10.43 13.04
N LEU A 145 12.29 -10.49 11.88
CA LEU A 145 11.92 -11.35 10.77
C LEU A 145 13.06 -12.30 10.47
N ARG A 146 12.76 -13.59 10.41
CA ARG A 146 13.66 -14.60 9.87
C ARG A 146 13.33 -14.82 8.41
N ASP A 147 14.30 -14.58 7.54
CA ASP A 147 14.18 -14.88 6.12
C ASP A 147 14.14 -16.41 5.90
N LEU A 148 13.13 -16.89 5.16
CA LEU A 148 12.97 -18.29 4.77
C LEU A 148 13.19 -18.53 3.27
N GLY A 149 13.51 -17.49 2.50
CA GLY A 149 13.74 -17.54 1.06
C GLY A 149 12.47 -17.70 0.23
N VAL A 150 12.67 -18.05 -1.04
CA VAL A 150 11.58 -18.30 -1.99
C VAL A 150 10.93 -19.65 -1.68
N SER A 151 9.61 -19.63 -1.48
CA SER A 151 8.78 -20.80 -1.20
C SER A 151 7.66 -20.93 -2.21
N ARG A 152 7.31 -22.18 -2.54
CA ARG A 152 6.12 -22.50 -3.34
C ARG A 152 4.88 -22.55 -2.43
N LEU A 153 3.84 -21.81 -2.80
CA LEU A 153 2.53 -21.76 -2.16
C LEU A 153 1.62 -22.89 -2.68
N PRO A 154 0.48 -23.21 -2.01
CA PRO A 154 -0.39 -24.32 -2.38
C PRO A 154 -0.95 -24.28 -3.81
N ASP A 155 -1.03 -23.11 -4.44
CA ASP A 155 -1.48 -22.93 -5.83
C ASP A 155 -0.34 -23.01 -6.86
N GLY A 156 0.88 -23.34 -6.43
CA GLY A 156 2.06 -23.45 -7.29
C GLY A 156 2.83 -22.14 -7.49
N GLN A 157 2.29 -20.99 -7.08
CA GLN A 157 3.00 -19.71 -7.13
C GLN A 157 4.23 -19.74 -6.21
N THR A 158 5.27 -19.01 -6.59
CA THR A 158 6.48 -18.84 -5.75
C THR A 158 6.53 -17.44 -5.19
N MET A 159 6.97 -17.32 -3.95
CA MET A 159 7.02 -16.04 -3.22
C MET A 159 8.14 -16.09 -2.19
N HIS A 160 8.82 -14.97 -1.97
CA HIS A 160 9.74 -14.81 -0.86
C HIS A 160 8.95 -14.62 0.44
N ILE A 161 9.19 -15.48 1.44
CA ILE A 161 8.44 -15.47 2.70
C ILE A 161 9.37 -15.32 3.89
N TYR A 162 8.82 -14.77 4.98
CA TYR A 162 9.53 -14.53 6.22
C TYR A 162 8.73 -15.10 7.39
N GLU A 163 9.40 -15.44 8.47
CA GLU A 163 8.77 -15.78 9.74
C GLU A 163 8.92 -14.61 10.72
N ALA A 164 7.79 -14.09 11.19
CA ALA A 164 7.77 -13.10 12.27
C ALA A 164 7.89 -13.78 13.63
N ARG A 165 8.74 -13.23 14.50
CA ARG A 165 9.02 -13.78 15.83
C ARG A 165 8.82 -12.74 16.91
N ALA A 166 8.65 -13.21 18.15
CA ALA A 166 8.70 -12.31 19.30
C ALA A 166 10.11 -11.70 19.40
N PRO A 167 10.24 -10.40 19.70
CA PRO A 167 11.53 -9.83 20.08
C PRO A 167 12.02 -10.50 21.37
N ASP A 168 13.34 -10.70 21.46
CA ASP A 168 13.99 -11.14 22.70
C ASP A 168 13.84 -10.02 23.75
N GLY A 169 12.83 -10.16 24.61
CA GLY A 169 12.46 -9.14 25.60
C GLY A 169 11.41 -8.13 25.10
N THR A 170 10.37 -7.93 25.88
CA THR A 170 9.28 -6.99 25.57
C THR A 170 9.62 -5.59 26.11
N ASP A 171 10.11 -4.71 25.25
CA ASP A 171 10.10 -3.27 25.57
C ASP A 171 8.68 -2.74 25.37
N GLY A 172 7.85 -2.84 26.42
CA GLY A 172 6.45 -2.43 26.47
C GLY A 172 6.20 -0.91 26.40
N ARG A 173 7.01 -0.15 25.65
CA ARG A 173 6.78 1.28 25.45
C ARG A 173 5.80 1.51 24.30
N PRO A 174 4.70 2.26 24.51
CA PRO A 174 3.90 2.73 23.38
C PRO A 174 4.78 3.64 22.53
N GLY A 175 5.17 3.16 21.36
CA GLY A 175 5.90 3.95 20.37
C GLY A 175 4.99 4.98 19.71
N LEU A 176 5.58 6.04 19.15
CA LEU A 176 4.90 7.00 18.28
C LEU A 176 3.89 6.31 17.35
N GLU A 177 2.77 6.97 17.08
CA GLU A 177 1.78 6.52 16.10
C GLU A 177 2.47 6.37 14.73
N ARG A 178 2.53 5.13 14.24
CA ARG A 178 3.10 4.79 12.94
C ARG A 178 1.94 4.42 12.02
N PHE A 179 1.79 5.18 10.95
CA PHE A 179 0.81 4.93 9.90
C PHE A 179 1.53 4.66 8.57
N LEU A 180 0.86 3.93 7.68
CA LEU A 180 1.35 3.72 6.33
C LEU A 180 1.03 4.95 5.48
N ALA A 181 2.04 5.59 4.92
CA ALA A 181 1.88 6.69 3.98
C ALA A 181 2.64 6.38 2.69
N THR A 182 2.09 6.80 1.55
CA THR A 182 2.90 6.92 0.33
C THR A 182 3.37 8.35 0.21
N VAL A 183 4.68 8.54 0.18
CA VAL A 183 5.31 9.84 0.02
C VAL A 183 5.66 10.04 -1.46
N LEU A 184 5.31 11.21 -2.00
CA LEU A 184 5.68 11.68 -3.33
C LEU A 184 6.57 12.91 -3.19
N PHE A 185 7.75 12.84 -3.78
CA PHE A 185 8.59 14.01 -4.03
C PHE A 185 8.59 14.36 -5.51
N THR A 186 8.47 15.65 -5.82
CA THR A 186 8.71 16.17 -7.18
C THR A 186 9.86 17.15 -7.14
N ASP A 187 10.63 17.22 -8.22
CA ASP A 187 11.76 18.14 -8.37
C ASP A 187 11.86 18.60 -9.84
N ILE A 188 12.32 19.84 -10.06
CA ILE A 188 12.62 20.36 -11.40
C ILE A 188 14.10 20.13 -11.69
N VAL A 189 14.37 19.13 -12.53
CA VAL A 189 15.74 18.78 -12.93
C VAL A 189 16.46 19.99 -13.54
N ARG A 190 17.64 20.34 -12.99
CA ARG A 190 18.52 21.46 -13.42
C ARG A 190 17.89 22.86 -13.29
N SER A 191 17.14 23.12 -12.22
CA SER A 191 16.54 24.42 -11.95
C SER A 191 17.52 25.60 -11.97
N THR A 192 18.71 25.44 -11.41
CA THR A 192 19.76 26.46 -11.39
C THR A 192 20.31 26.83 -12.78
N ALA A 193 20.48 25.85 -13.67
CA ALA A 193 20.91 26.10 -15.06
C ALA A 193 19.76 26.64 -15.94
N THR A 194 18.52 26.29 -15.61
CA THR A 194 17.33 26.78 -16.33
C THR A 194 17.00 28.22 -15.95
N ALA A 195 17.29 28.62 -14.70
CA ALA A 195 17.14 29.98 -14.22
C ALA A 195 18.11 30.97 -14.90
N THR A 196 19.36 30.57 -15.12
CA THR A 196 20.36 31.40 -15.81
C THR A 196 20.09 31.57 -17.31
N GLY A 197 19.51 30.57 -17.98
CA GLY A 197 19.23 30.61 -19.42
C GLY A 197 17.93 31.33 -19.85
N ARG A 198 16.96 31.53 -18.93
CA ARG A 198 15.63 32.10 -19.25
C ARG A 198 15.38 33.50 -18.69
N GLY A 199 16.25 33.99 -17.82
CA GLY A 199 16.03 35.20 -17.03
C GLY A 199 14.92 35.03 -15.98
N GLU A 200 14.83 35.99 -15.04
CA GLU A 200 13.97 35.89 -13.86
C GLU A 200 12.48 35.69 -14.17
N ARG A 201 11.95 36.40 -15.16
CA ARG A 201 10.53 36.25 -15.57
C ARG A 201 10.23 34.86 -16.13
N GLY A 202 11.09 34.34 -17.00
CA GLY A 202 10.91 33.01 -17.59
C GLY A 202 11.07 31.88 -16.57
N TRP A 203 11.88 32.09 -15.53
CA TRP A 203 11.97 31.20 -14.38
C TRP A 203 10.69 31.23 -13.53
N LYS A 204 10.20 32.43 -13.20
CA LYS A 204 8.97 32.61 -12.41
C LYS A 204 7.74 31.97 -13.08
N ASP A 205 7.57 32.19 -14.39
CA ASP A 205 6.47 31.58 -15.16
C ASP A 205 6.53 30.04 -15.19
N LEU A 206 7.74 29.47 -15.33
CA LEU A 206 7.93 28.02 -15.29
C LEU A 206 7.60 27.46 -13.91
N PHE A 207 8.07 28.13 -12.86
CA PHE A 207 7.89 27.75 -11.47
C PHE A 207 6.41 27.75 -11.08
N GLU A 208 5.70 28.87 -11.34
CA GLU A 208 4.27 29.00 -11.05
C GLU A 208 3.46 27.95 -11.80
N ARG A 209 3.81 27.69 -13.06
CA ARG A 209 3.12 26.68 -13.88
C ARG A 209 3.38 25.26 -13.40
N HIS A 210 4.62 24.94 -13.01
CA HIS A 210 4.94 23.65 -12.39
C HIS A 210 4.09 23.44 -11.13
N HIS A 211 4.09 24.43 -10.23
CA HIS A 211 3.32 24.36 -8.99
C HIS A 211 1.82 24.20 -9.24
N GLN A 212 1.27 24.91 -10.23
CA GLN A 212 -0.14 24.77 -10.60
C GLN A 212 -0.48 23.34 -11.07
N ILE A 213 0.35 22.76 -11.93
CA ILE A 213 0.16 21.39 -12.44
C ILE A 213 0.22 20.39 -11.30
N VAL A 214 1.25 20.48 -10.45
CA VAL A 214 1.42 19.55 -9.32
C VAL A 214 0.22 19.64 -8.38
N ARG A 215 -0.22 20.85 -7.99
CA ARG A 215 -1.40 21.03 -7.13
C ARG A 215 -2.69 20.55 -7.76
N GLU A 216 -2.86 20.70 -9.07
CA GLU A 216 -4.01 20.14 -9.79
C GLU A 216 -4.01 18.62 -9.75
N GLN A 217 -2.87 17.98 -10.02
CA GLN A 217 -2.76 16.53 -9.97
C GLN A 217 -2.89 16.00 -8.53
N LEU A 218 -2.30 16.65 -7.53
CA LEU A 218 -2.49 16.26 -6.13
C LEU A 218 -3.98 16.31 -5.75
N ARG A 219 -4.71 17.39 -6.06
CA ARG A 219 -6.17 17.44 -5.83
C ARG A 219 -6.92 16.33 -6.57
N ARG A 220 -6.61 16.10 -7.85
CA ARG A 220 -7.26 15.06 -8.66
C ARG A 220 -7.05 13.66 -8.09
N PHE A 221 -5.86 13.38 -7.58
CA PHE A 221 -5.50 12.08 -7.02
C PHE A 221 -5.62 12.02 -5.49
N GLY A 222 -6.24 13.02 -4.86
CA GLY A 222 -6.46 13.10 -3.41
C GLY A 222 -5.17 13.06 -2.58
N GLY A 223 -4.11 13.68 -3.08
CA GLY A 223 -2.88 13.92 -2.34
C GLY A 223 -2.95 15.20 -1.52
N MET A 224 -2.19 15.22 -0.43
CA MET A 224 -2.01 16.37 0.45
C MET A 224 -0.60 16.91 0.25
N GLU A 225 -0.49 18.19 -0.11
CA GLU A 225 0.78 18.93 -0.07
C GLU A 225 1.18 19.08 1.40
N VAL A 226 2.37 18.58 1.75
CA VAL A 226 2.94 18.71 3.10
C VAL A 226 3.86 19.92 3.16
N ASP A 227 4.75 20.05 2.17
CA ASP A 227 5.68 21.16 2.07
C ASP A 227 6.13 21.41 0.61
N THR A 228 6.68 22.58 0.35
CA THR A 228 7.40 22.93 -0.89
C THR A 228 8.83 23.37 -0.53
N ALA A 229 9.80 22.51 -0.81
CA ALA A 229 11.21 22.80 -0.56
C ALA A 229 11.87 23.26 -1.87
N GLY A 230 12.03 24.57 -2.05
CA GLY A 230 12.60 25.15 -3.27
C GLY A 230 11.63 25.06 -4.45
N ASP A 231 12.00 24.29 -5.46
CA ASP A 231 11.29 24.02 -6.72
C ASP A 231 10.56 22.68 -6.76
N GLY A 232 10.59 21.95 -5.64
CA GLY A 232 9.95 20.65 -5.48
C GLY A 232 8.76 20.65 -4.54
N PHE A 233 8.02 19.53 -4.56
CA PHE A 233 6.93 19.25 -3.62
C PHE A 233 7.26 18.04 -2.75
N TYR A 234 6.88 18.12 -1.49
CA TYR A 234 6.71 16.97 -0.59
C TYR A 234 5.20 16.77 -0.37
N ALA A 235 4.67 15.64 -0.80
CA ALA A 235 3.25 15.33 -0.69
C ALA A 235 3.00 13.90 -0.20
N THR A 236 1.84 13.68 0.41
CA THR A 236 1.38 12.35 0.83
C THR A 236 0.13 11.93 0.07
N ILE A 237 0.07 10.66 -0.33
CA ILE A 237 -1.09 10.03 -0.97
C ILE A 237 -1.36 8.69 -0.26
N ASP A 238 -2.62 8.37 0.00
CA ASP A 238 -3.01 7.21 0.83
C ASP A 238 -2.68 5.84 0.22
N THR A 239 -2.33 5.77 -1.07
CA THR A 239 -2.05 4.51 -1.76
C THR A 239 -0.89 4.63 -2.76
N PRO A 240 -0.01 3.62 -2.87
CA PRO A 240 1.05 3.60 -3.87
C PRO A 240 0.52 3.71 -5.30
N THR A 241 -0.56 2.99 -5.64
CA THR A 241 -1.16 3.00 -6.98
C THR A 241 -1.59 4.40 -7.42
N ARG A 242 -2.28 5.15 -6.55
CA ARG A 242 -2.67 6.54 -6.85
C ARG A 242 -1.46 7.47 -6.89
N ALA A 243 -0.46 7.27 -6.04
CA ALA A 243 0.74 8.08 -6.04
C ALA A 243 1.53 7.94 -7.35
N VAL A 244 1.69 6.70 -7.84
CA VAL A 244 2.33 6.43 -9.13
C VAL A 244 1.52 7.03 -10.28
N ALA A 245 0.19 6.88 -10.28
CA ALA A 245 -0.67 7.49 -11.29
C ALA A 245 -0.60 9.03 -11.27
N CYS A 246 -0.55 9.64 -10.08
CA CYS A 246 -0.34 11.07 -9.89
C CYS A 246 0.99 11.51 -10.48
N ALA A 247 2.10 10.83 -10.12
CA ALA A 247 3.43 11.12 -10.64
C ALA A 247 3.51 11.00 -12.17
N GLN A 248 2.89 9.97 -12.76
CA GLN A 248 2.79 9.81 -14.22
C GLN A 248 1.99 10.93 -14.88
N SER A 249 0.90 11.38 -14.25
CA SER A 249 0.10 12.51 -14.73
C SER A 249 0.87 13.83 -14.65
N ILE A 250 1.61 14.06 -13.55
CA ILE A 250 2.51 15.21 -13.40
C ILE A 250 3.59 15.20 -14.49
N ARG A 251 4.21 14.05 -14.76
CA ARG A 251 5.26 13.91 -15.79
C ARG A 251 4.75 14.15 -17.22
N SER A 252 3.51 13.76 -17.53
CA SER A 252 2.94 13.86 -18.89
C SER A 252 2.20 15.17 -19.17
N SER A 253 1.93 15.97 -18.14
CA SER A 253 1.30 17.29 -18.27
C SER A 253 2.20 18.37 -18.92
N PRO A 254 3.54 18.40 -18.72
CA PRO A 254 4.47 19.28 -19.42
C PRO A 254 4.48 19.12 -20.94
N GLU A 255 4.34 17.90 -21.46
CA GLU A 255 4.45 17.62 -22.90
C GLU A 255 3.30 18.24 -23.72
N ARG A 256 2.13 18.44 -23.10
CA ARG A 256 0.99 19.13 -23.74
C ARG A 256 1.20 20.64 -23.87
N LEU A 257 2.23 21.21 -23.21
CA LEU A 257 2.52 22.64 -23.21
C LEU A 257 3.48 23.06 -24.33
N ALA A 258 4.34 22.16 -24.79
CA ALA A 258 5.17 22.41 -25.96
C ALA A 258 4.36 22.32 -27.26
N ALA A 259 3.39 21.40 -27.32
CA ALA A 259 2.57 21.15 -28.50
C ALA A 259 1.52 22.25 -28.79
N SER A 260 1.12 23.06 -27.80
CA SER A 260 0.13 24.14 -28.00
C SER A 260 0.74 25.47 -28.46
N ARG A 261 2.06 25.61 -28.45
CA ARG A 261 2.77 26.83 -28.90
C ARG A 261 3.19 26.79 -30.38
N SER A 262 3.09 25.65 -31.06
CA SER A 262 3.52 25.52 -32.47
C SER A 262 2.40 25.75 -33.50
N SER A 263 1.14 25.94 -33.09
CA SER A 263 0.02 26.16 -34.04
C SER A 263 -0.31 27.63 -34.31
N SER A 264 0.17 28.60 -33.51
CA SER A 264 -0.18 30.02 -33.69
C SER A 264 0.84 30.85 -34.51
N ALA A 265 1.86 30.23 -35.10
CA ALA A 265 2.95 30.93 -35.81
C ALA A 265 3.01 30.67 -37.33
N ARG A 266 1.93 30.17 -37.95
CA ARG A 266 1.80 30.11 -39.43
C ARG A 266 0.48 30.73 -39.86
N GLY A 267 0.45 32.06 -40.04
CA GLY A 267 -0.77 32.71 -40.51
C GLY A 267 -0.69 34.21 -40.73
N SER A 268 0.42 34.75 -41.23
CA SER A 268 0.43 36.10 -41.84
C SER A 268 1.76 36.40 -42.53
N ARG A 269 1.90 35.96 -43.79
CA ARG A 269 2.79 36.63 -44.75
C ARG A 269 1.91 37.44 -45.70
N ILE A 270 1.74 38.71 -45.38
CA ILE A 270 1.28 39.72 -46.33
C ILE A 270 2.46 39.98 -47.26
N SER A 271 2.32 39.58 -48.53
CA SER A 271 3.25 39.86 -49.60
C SER A 271 2.84 41.16 -50.29
N ALA A 272 3.68 42.20 -50.19
CA ALA A 272 3.59 43.42 -50.96
C ALA A 272 4.50 43.32 -52.21
N ALA A 273 3.98 43.69 -53.38
CA ALA A 273 4.72 43.95 -54.62
C ALA A 273 3.87 44.85 -55.56
N PRO A 274 4.44 45.58 -56.54
CA PRO A 274 4.32 47.04 -56.60
C PRO A 274 3.46 47.59 -57.75
N ALA A 275 3.21 48.90 -57.67
CA ALA A 275 2.44 49.71 -58.62
C ALA A 275 3.07 49.79 -60.03
N ARG A 276 2.23 49.67 -61.07
CA ARG A 276 2.43 50.28 -62.38
C ARG A 276 1.11 50.83 -62.94
N SER A 277 1.21 52.03 -63.47
CA SER A 277 0.17 52.88 -64.02
C SER A 277 -0.27 52.49 -65.45
N SER A 278 -1.55 52.74 -65.74
CA SER A 278 -2.07 53.51 -66.89
C SER A 278 -3.15 52.86 -67.77
N SER A 279 -4.14 53.70 -68.07
CA SER A 279 -5.02 53.76 -69.26
C SER A 279 -6.39 53.05 -69.26
N ARG A 280 -7.40 53.90 -69.00
CA ARG A 280 -8.69 54.04 -69.71
C ARG A 280 -9.04 52.99 -70.78
N LYS A 281 -10.26 52.42 -70.67
CA LYS A 281 -11.39 52.75 -71.57
C LYS A 281 -12.73 52.27 -71.02
N ARG A 282 -13.74 53.11 -71.25
CA ARG A 282 -15.18 52.92 -71.05
C ARG A 282 -15.73 51.84 -71.97
N SER A 283 -16.77 51.10 -71.57
CA SER A 283 -18.11 51.14 -72.20
C SER A 283 -19.05 50.08 -71.62
N ARG A 284 -20.32 50.47 -71.57
CA ARG A 284 -21.55 49.72 -71.28
C ARG A 284 -21.71 48.44 -72.09
N MET A 285 -22.33 47.41 -71.50
CA MET A 285 -23.71 46.95 -71.78
C MET A 285 -24.19 46.10 -70.61
#